data_AF-A0A8X6WAK1-F1
#
_entry.id   AF-A0A8X6WAK1-F1
#
_cell.length_a   1.000
_cell.length_b   1.000
_cell.length_c   1.000
_cell.angle_alpha   90.00
_cell.angle_beta   90.00
_cell.angle_gamma   90.00
#
_symmetry.space_group_name_H-M   'P 1'
#
loop_
_entity.id
_entity.type
_entity.pdbx_description
1 polymer ?
#
loop_
_entity_poly.entity_id
_entity_poly.type
_entity_poly.pdbx_seq_one_letter_code
_entity_poly.pdbx_strand_id
1 'polypeptide(L)' 'MDRLKLAIGQKRPELANRKCVVIHQNNARSHASLVTRQKLWELGWEVLMHPPYSPDLAPSDCHLFSCIAKLSE' A
#
# COMPACT_ATOMS: atom_id res chain seq x y z
N MET A 1 -1.19 -4.66 -11.33
CA MET A 1 -1.84 -3.74 -10.35
C MET A 1 -3.27 -3.37 -10.77
N ASP A 2 -3.74 -3.79 -11.94
CA ASP A 2 -5.02 -3.38 -12.52
C ASP A 2 -6.22 -3.89 -11.71
N ARG A 3 -6.12 -5.10 -11.15
CA ARG A 3 -7.07 -5.64 -10.17
C ARG A 3 -7.18 -4.78 -8.92
N LEU A 4 -6.07 -4.25 -8.42
CA LEU A 4 -6.05 -3.38 -7.24
C LEU A 4 -6.73 -2.03 -7.56
N LYS A 5 -6.44 -1.45 -8.74
CA LYS A 5 -7.12 -0.23 -9.21
C LYS A 5 -8.63 -0.42 -9.27
N LEU A 6 -9.10 -1.54 -9.84
CA LEU A 6 -10.52 -1.87 -9.92
C LEU A 6 -11.13 -2.00 -8.52
N ALA A 7 -10.47 -2.75 -7.62
CA ALA A 7 -10.95 -2.97 -6.26
C ALA A 7 -11.04 -1.66 -5.45
N ILE A 8 -10.09 -0.73 -5.62
CA ILE A 8 -10.15 0.60 -5.00
C ILE A 8 -11.34 1.38 -5.55
N GLY A 9 -11.55 1.39 -6.87
CA GLY A 9 -12.71 2.05 -7.48
C GLY A 9 -14.06 1.54 -6.96
N GLN A 10 -14.15 0.23 -6.69
CA GLN A 10 -15.38 -0.38 -6.15
C GLN A 10 -15.57 -0.17 -4.65
N LYS A 11 -14.52 -0.36 -3.85
CA LYS A 11 -14.61 -0.37 -2.38
C LYS A 11 -14.41 1.00 -1.75
N ARG A 12 -13.69 1.90 -2.42
CA ARG A 12 -13.34 3.25 -1.94
C ARG A 12 -13.38 4.26 -3.10
N PRO A 13 -14.57 4.50 -3.69
CA PRO A 13 -14.72 5.41 -4.81
C PRO A 13 -14.23 6.83 -4.50
N GLU A 14 -14.28 7.26 -3.24
CA GLU A 14 -13.75 8.55 -2.78
C GLU A 14 -12.23 8.68 -2.94
N LEU A 15 -11.47 7.58 -2.86
CA LEU A 15 -10.03 7.57 -3.14
C LEU A 15 -9.75 7.51 -4.63
N ALA A 16 -10.57 6.77 -5.39
CA ALA A 16 -10.46 6.70 -6.84
C ALA A 16 -10.77 8.04 -7.53
N ASN A 17 -11.63 8.86 -6.94
CA ASN A 17 -11.99 10.19 -7.42
C ASN A 17 -10.99 11.29 -7.02
N ARG A 18 -10.04 11.00 -6.11
CA ARG A 18 -8.97 11.93 -5.75
C ARG A 18 -7.90 11.91 -6.84
N LYS A 19 -7.31 13.09 -7.11
CA LYS A 19 -6.28 13.27 -8.14
C LYS A 19 -4.99 12.48 -7.90
N CYS A 20 -4.75 12.02 -6.67
CA CYS A 20 -3.55 11.27 -6.31
C CYS A 20 -3.86 10.24 -5.21
N VAL A 21 -3.45 9.00 -5.42
CA VAL A 21 -3.48 7.92 -4.41
C VAL A 21 -2.07 7.76 -3.87
N VAL A 22 -1.92 7.85 -2.55
CA VAL A 22 -0.64 7.61 -1.87
C VAL A 22 -0.61 6.17 -1.35
N ILE A 23 0.41 5.42 -1.77
CA ILE A 23 0.65 4.03 -1.38
C ILE A 23 1.73 4.01 -0.30
N HIS A 24 1.39 3.39 0.84
CA HIS A 24 2.34 3.09 1.89
C HIS A 24 2.64 1.59 1.88
N GLN A 25 3.90 1.23 1.65
CA GLN A 25 4.39 -0.14 1.61
C GLN A 25 5.82 -0.19 2.14
N ASN A 26 6.24 -1.35 2.65
CA ASN A 26 7.60 -1.54 3.11
C ASN A 26 8.60 -1.66 1.94
N ASN A 27 9.90 -1.69 2.26
CA ASN A 27 10.97 -1.75 1.27
C ASN A 27 11.30 -3.18 0.79
N ALA A 28 10.36 -4.13 0.81
CA ALA A 28 10.65 -5.47 0.28
C ALA A 28 11.05 -5.41 -1.20
N ARG A 29 11.90 -6.35 -1.64
CA ARG A 29 12.48 -6.35 -3.00
C ARG A 29 11.43 -6.28 -4.12
N SER A 30 10.30 -6.95 -3.95
CA SER A 30 9.19 -6.92 -4.92
C SER A 30 8.54 -5.52 -5.03
N HIS A 31 8.39 -4.82 -3.90
CA HIS A 31 7.84 -3.46 -3.82
C HIS A 31 8.81 -2.41 -4.37
N ALA A 32 10.11 -2.61 -4.17
CA ALA A 32 11.17 -1.74 -4.70
C ALA A 32 11.55 -2.04 -6.17
N SER A 33 10.95 -3.07 -6.79
CA SER A 33 11.27 -3.43 -8.16
C SER A 33 10.90 -2.33 -9.17
N LEU A 34 11.68 -2.22 -10.24
CA LEU A 34 11.43 -1.24 -11.31
C LEU A 34 10.04 -1.43 -11.94
N VAL A 35 9.61 -2.68 -12.13
CA VAL A 35 8.30 -3.02 -12.70
C VAL A 35 7.18 -2.48 -11.82
N THR A 36 7.25 -2.69 -10.50
CA THR A 36 6.25 -2.16 -9.56
C THR A 36 6.25 -0.63 -9.57
N ARG A 37 7.43 -0.01 -9.55
CA ARG A 37 7.57 1.45 -9.51
C ARG A 37 7.06 2.11 -10.79
N GLN A 38 7.35 1.53 -11.96
CA GLN A 38 6.83 2.00 -13.25
C GLN A 38 5.31 1.90 -13.30
N LYS A 39 4.75 0.78 -12.81
CA LYS A 39 3.29 0.61 -12.83
C LYS A 39 2.57 1.61 -11.92
N LEU A 40 3.17 1.95 -10.77
CA LEU A 40 2.63 2.99 -9.88
C LEU A 40 2.64 4.37 -10.54
N TRP A 41 3.69 4.69 -11.29
CA TRP A 41 3.77 5.93 -12.07
C TRP A 41 2.71 5.99 -13.17
N GLU A 42 2.51 4.91 -13.94
CA GLU A 42 1.45 4.83 -14.96
C GLU A 42 0.04 5.03 -14.37
N LEU A 43 -0.16 4.64 -13.12
CA LEU A 43 -1.41 4.79 -12.40
C LEU A 43 -1.59 6.18 -11.77
N GLY A 44 -0.56 7.02 -11.78
CA GLY A 44 -0.54 8.31 -11.09
C GLY A 44 -0.55 8.18 -9.57
N TRP A 45 0.02 7.10 -9.04
CA TRP A 45 0.06 6.82 -7.61
C TRP A 45 1.43 7.17 -7.04
N GLU A 46 1.43 7.90 -5.93
CA GLU A 46 2.62 8.26 -5.19
C GLU A 46 2.98 7.17 -4.18
N VAL A 47 4.28 6.98 -3.93
CA VAL A 47 4.76 6.05 -2.90
C VAL A 47 5.29 6.86 -1.73
N LEU A 48 4.72 6.65 -0.56
CA LEU A 48 5.22 7.23 0.68
C LEU A 48 6.56 6.57 1.03
N MET A 49 7.59 7.38 1.30
CA MET A 49 8.88 6.86 1.73
C MET A 49 8.73 6.09 3.04
N HIS A 50 9.29 4.87 3.06
CA HIS A 50 9.32 4.03 4.24
C HIS A 50 10.79 3.77 4.63
N PRO A 51 11.18 3.98 5.90
CA PRO A 51 12.53 3.67 6.35
C PRO A 51 12.78 2.16 6.40
N PRO A 52 14.03 1.68 6.21
CA PRO A 52 14.36 0.27 6.36
C PRO A 52 14.09 -0.24 7.78
N TYR A 53 13.56 -1.47 7.89
CA TYR A 53 13.37 -2.18 9.15
C TYR A 53 12.49 -1.45 10.19
N SER A 54 11.44 -0.75 9.76
CA SER A 54 10.53 -0.03 10.66
C SER A 54 9.10 -0.56 10.61
N PRO A 55 8.85 -1.79 11.11
CA PRO A 55 7.50 -2.37 11.15
C PRO A 55 6.55 -1.57 12.07
N ASP A 56 7.07 -0.91 13.09
CA ASP A 56 6.34 0.00 13.98
C ASP A 56 5.75 1.20 13.22
N LEU A 57 6.39 1.61 12.12
CA LEU A 57 5.92 2.68 11.25
C LEU A 57 4.96 2.19 10.16
N ALA A 58 4.71 0.89 10.05
CA ALA A 58 3.75 0.32 9.11
C ALA A 58 2.40 0.09 9.83
N PRO A 59 1.31 0.81 9.47
CA PRO A 59 0.01 0.64 10.10
C PRO A 59 -0.54 -0.79 9.98
N SER A 60 -0.18 -1.51 8.91
CA SER A 60 -0.54 -2.92 8.75
C SER A 60 0.08 -3.79 9.84
N ASP A 61 1.36 -3.58 10.14
CA ASP A 61 2.14 -4.47 11.00
C ASP A 61 1.91 -4.10 12.47
N CYS A 62 1.94 -2.80 12.79
CA CYS A 62 1.76 -2.31 14.16
C CYS A 62 0.30 -2.43 14.67
N HIS A 63 -0.70 -2.34 13.79
CA HIS A 63 -2.11 -2.32 14.21
C HIS A 63 -2.90 -3.51 13.66
N LEU A 64 -3.07 -3.60 12.34
CA LEU A 64 -3.99 -4.58 11.74
C LEU A 64 -3.59 -6.03 12.05
N PHE A 65 -2.35 -6.43 11.73
CA PHE A 65 -1.87 -7.79 11.97
C PHE A 65 -1.68 -8.09 13.45
N SER A 66 -1.24 -7.10 14.23
CA SER A 66 -1.19 -7.21 15.69
C SER A 66 -2.56 -7.46 16.31
N CYS A 67 -3.62 -6.83 15.80
CA CYS A 67 -5.00 -7.08 16.23
C CYS A 67 -5.51 -8.44 15.78
N ILE A 68 -5.25 -8.84 14.52
CA ILE A 68 -5.68 -10.15 14.00
C ILE A 68 -5.02 -11.29 14.79
N ALA A 69 -3.73 -11.18 15.10
CA ALA A 69 -3.01 -12.19 15.89
C ALA A 69 -3.59 -12.38 17.29
N LYS A 70 -4.03 -11.27 17.93
CA LYS A 70 -4.68 -11.31 19.26
C LYS A 70 -6.10 -11.88 19.24
N LEU A 71 -6.76 -11.92 18.08
CA LEU A 71 -8.10 -12.49 17.91
C LEU A 71 -8.09 -13.99 17.62
N SER A 72 -6.93 -14.54 17.26
CA SER A 72 -6.74 -15.97 17.00
C SER A 72 -6.20 -16.76 18.21
N GLU A 73 -6.06 -16.10 19.36
CA GLU A 73 -5.66 -16.67 20.65
C GLU A 73 -6.90 -16.86 21.54
#